data_AF-A0A358XSR6-F1
#
_entry.id   AF-A0A358XSR6-F1
#
_cell.length_a   1.000
_cell.length_b   1.000
_cell.length_c   1.000
_cell.angle_alpha   90.00
_cell.angle_beta   90.00
_cell.angle_gamma   90.00
#
_symmetry.space_group_name_H-M   'P 1'
#
loop_
_entity.id
_entity.type
_entity.pdbx_description
1 polymer ?
#
loop_
_entity_poly.entity_id
_entity_poly.type
_entity_poly.pdbx_seq_one_letter_code
_entity_poly.pdbx_strand_id
1 'polypeptide(L)'
;KNKTEEELEYHIVFDPKKKISYHFTAFHYLIADADTEYFLINNKSIEGTYLIPENPHFDFFIIIKNYICEDDVEHIIKRINKLPEVVIAKEISPKILKSKENLIF
;
A
#
# COMPACT_ATOMS: atom_id res chain seq x y z
N LYS A 1 -2.59 -15.33 -25.64
CA LYS A 1 -3.09 -16.19 -24.54
C LYS A 1 -3.40 -15.25 -23.39
N ASN A 2 -4.67 -15.19 -23.04
CA ASN A 2 -5.34 -14.14 -22.25
C ASN A 2 -4.57 -13.70 -21.00
N LYS A 3 -4.32 -12.40 -20.87
CA LYS A 3 -3.89 -11.76 -19.62
C LYS A 3 -5.01 -10.81 -19.21
N THR A 4 -5.94 -11.32 -18.40
CA THR A 4 -7.07 -10.57 -17.84
C THR A 4 -7.30 -11.13 -16.45
N GLU A 5 -6.89 -10.34 -15.46
CA GLU A 5 -7.14 -10.40 -14.00
C GLU A 5 -5.88 -9.78 -13.37
N GLU A 6 -5.97 -8.49 -13.03
CA GLU A 6 -5.40 -7.94 -11.78
C GLU A 6 -4.37 -8.85 -11.09
N GLU A 7 -3.13 -8.86 -11.59
CA GLU A 7 -2.08 -9.76 -11.09
C GLU A 7 -1.79 -9.40 -9.62
N LEU A 8 -2.09 -10.31 -8.70
CA LEU A 8 -1.57 -10.25 -7.34
C LEU A 8 -0.05 -10.30 -7.41
N GLU A 9 0.60 -9.22 -7.00
CA GLU A 9 2.05 -9.08 -7.00
C GLU A 9 2.59 -9.06 -5.57
N TYR A 10 3.91 -9.19 -5.42
CA TYR A 10 4.58 -9.00 -4.14
C TYR A 10 5.38 -7.71 -4.13
N HIS A 11 5.14 -6.88 -3.13
CA HIS A 11 6.10 -5.84 -2.74
C HIS A 11 7.20 -6.50 -1.90
N ILE A 12 8.44 -6.41 -2.35
CA ILE A 12 9.57 -7.13 -1.74
C ILE A 12 10.50 -6.14 -1.05
N VAL A 13 10.73 -6.33 0.25
CA VAL A 13 11.68 -5.54 1.03
C VAL A 13 12.84 -6.42 1.47
N PHE A 14 14.06 -6.05 1.09
CA PHE A 14 15.27 -6.78 1.47
C PHE A 14 15.90 -6.22 2.75
N ASP A 15 16.11 -7.07 3.76
CA ASP A 15 16.89 -6.74 4.96
C ASP A 15 18.35 -7.19 4.76
N PRO A 16 19.29 -6.26 4.52
CA PRO A 16 20.69 -6.61 4.28
C PRO A 16 21.40 -7.15 5.53
N LYS A 17 20.92 -6.82 6.74
CA LYS A 17 21.53 -7.30 7.99
C LYS A 17 21.20 -8.77 8.21
N LYS A 18 19.96 -9.16 7.93
CA LYS A 18 19.50 -10.56 8.04
C LYS A 18 19.74 -11.38 6.78
N LYS A 19 19.99 -10.71 5.64
CA LYS A 19 20.09 -11.32 4.30
C LYS A 19 18.82 -12.09 3.92
N ILE A 20 17.67 -11.49 4.22
CA ILE A 20 16.34 -12.07 3.97
C ILE A 20 15.48 -11.06 3.21
N SER A 21 14.65 -11.56 2.31
CA SER A 21 13.60 -10.78 1.65
C SER A 21 12.26 -11.03 2.32
N TYR A 22 11.48 -9.96 2.47
CA TYR A 22 10.13 -10.00 3.00
C TYR A 22 9.13 -9.73 1.88
N HIS A 23 8.11 -10.58 1.77
CA HIS A 23 7.14 -10.54 0.68
C HIS A 23 5.78 -10.08 1.22
N PHE A 24 5.36 -8.90 0.77
CA PHE A 24 4.07 -8.31 1.12
C PHE A 24 3.13 -8.44 -0.07
N THR A 25 1.95 -9.04 0.13
CA THR A 25 0.95 -9.10 -0.93
C THR A 25 0.54 -7.69 -1.31
N ALA A 26 0.60 -7.40 -2.61
CA ALA A 26 0.29 -6.11 -3.18
C ALA A 26 -0.69 -6.27 -4.34
N PHE A 27 -1.57 -5.29 -4.47
CA PHE A 27 -2.44 -5.12 -5.61
C PHE A 27 -2.12 -3.77 -6.25
N HIS A 28 -1.92 -3.76 -7.57
CA HIS A 28 -1.59 -2.57 -8.34
C HIS A 28 -2.73 -2.23 -9.29
N TYR A 29 -3.17 -0.98 -9.24
CA TYR A 29 -4.17 -0.41 -10.13
C TYR A 29 -3.64 0.86 -10.80
N LEU A 30 -3.58 0.82 -12.13
CA LEU A 30 -3.22 1.94 -12.98
C LEU A 30 -4.47 2.51 -13.64
N ILE A 31 -4.67 3.82 -13.52
CA ILE A 31 -5.72 4.51 -14.28
C ILE A 31 -5.15 4.80 -15.68
N ALA A 32 -5.76 4.26 -16.74
CA ALA A 32 -5.20 4.41 -18.09
C ALA A 32 -5.11 5.88 -18.58
N ASP A 33 -6.01 6.74 -18.10
CA ASP A 33 -6.14 8.14 -18.53
C ASP A 33 -5.51 9.15 -17.54
N ALA A 34 -5.02 8.67 -16.40
CA ALA A 34 -4.37 9.50 -15.41
C ALA A 34 -3.10 8.77 -15.00
N ASP A 35 -1.94 9.43 -15.10
CA ASP A 35 -0.65 8.87 -14.66
C ASP A 35 -0.63 8.51 -13.15
N THR A 36 -1.74 8.55 -12.42
CA THR A 36 -1.87 8.16 -11.02
C THR A 36 -1.93 6.63 -10.87
N GLU A 37 -1.00 6.10 -10.06
CA GLU A 37 -0.94 4.68 -9.72
C GLU A 37 -1.33 4.45 -8.26
N TYR A 38 -2.03 3.35 -8.01
CA TYR A 38 -2.48 2.94 -6.68
C TYR A 38 -1.91 1.57 -6.34
N PHE A 39 -1.22 1.47 -5.21
CA PHE A 39 -0.74 0.20 -4.66
C PHE A 39 -1.43 -0.06 -3.33
N LEU A 40 -2.23 -1.11 -3.25
CA LEU A 40 -2.78 -1.61 -2.00
C LEU A 40 -1.86 -2.72 -1.49
N ILE A 41 -1.17 -2.49 -0.37
CA ILE A 41 -0.16 -3.40 0.15
C ILE A 41 -0.57 -3.87 1.55
N ASN A 42 -0.51 -5.19 1.77
CA ASN A 42 -0.69 -5.77 3.10
C ASN A 42 0.46 -5.32 4.01
N ASN A 43 0.14 -4.83 5.20
CA ASN A 43 1.15 -4.42 6.16
C ASN A 43 1.95 -5.60 6.70
N LYS A 44 1.41 -6.82 6.69
CA LYS A 44 2.10 -8.01 7.17
C LYS A 44 2.63 -8.85 6.02
N SER A 45 3.92 -9.20 6.08
CA SER A 45 4.56 -10.06 5.10
C SER A 45 4.21 -11.54 5.34
N ILE A 46 4.48 -12.39 4.34
CA ILE A 46 4.37 -13.85 4.47
C ILE A 46 5.25 -14.38 5.61
N GLU A 47 6.43 -13.79 5.78
CA GLU A 47 7.41 -14.11 6.83
C GLU A 47 7.06 -13.51 8.20
N GLY A 48 5.95 -12.76 8.30
CA GLY A 48 5.41 -12.26 9.56
C GLY A 48 6.03 -10.96 10.08
N THR A 49 6.78 -10.22 9.25
CA THR A 49 7.21 -8.85 9.59
C THR A 49 6.21 -7.80 9.12
N TYR A 50 6.35 -6.56 9.62
CA TYR A 50 5.52 -5.43 9.20
C TYR A 50 6.25 -4.53 8.19
N LEU A 51 5.50 -4.02 7.21
CA LEU A 51 5.96 -3.02 6.24
C LEU A 51 6.16 -1.67 6.94
N ILE A 52 5.14 -1.27 7.72
CA ILE A 52 5.10 -0.06 8.54
C ILE A 52 4.92 -0.47 10.01
N PRO A 53 6.01 -0.86 10.69
CA PRO A 53 5.97 -1.31 12.08
C PRO A 53 5.51 -0.22 13.07
N GLU A 54 5.51 1.05 12.67
CA GLU A 54 5.00 2.17 13.47
C GLU A 54 3.48 2.18 13.60
N ASN A 55 2.79 1.51 12.66
CA ASN A 55 1.33 1.46 12.60
C ASN A 55 0.87 0.00 12.42
N PRO A 56 1.18 -0.90 13.37
CA PRO A 56 0.92 -2.34 13.23
C PRO A 56 -0.57 -2.70 13.30
N HIS A 57 -1.42 -1.76 13.75
CA HIS A 57 -2.86 -1.93 13.84
C HIS A 57 -3.59 -1.71 12.50
N PHE A 58 -2.89 -1.24 11.48
CA PHE A 58 -3.43 -1.11 10.13
C PHE A 58 -3.04 -2.34 9.31
N ASP A 59 -4.04 -3.01 8.75
CA ASP A 59 -3.84 -4.23 7.96
C ASP A 59 -3.32 -3.94 6.55
N PHE A 60 -3.71 -2.80 5.98
CA PHE A 60 -3.35 -2.42 4.61
C PHE A 60 -2.95 -0.95 4.51
N PHE A 61 -2.09 -0.65 3.55
CA PHE A 61 -1.74 0.70 3.14
C PHE A 61 -2.00 0.89 1.65
N ILE A 62 -2.59 2.04 1.31
CA ILE A 62 -2.71 2.49 -0.08
C ILE A 62 -1.59 3.51 -0.32
N ILE A 63 -0.69 3.20 -1.25
CA ILE A 63 0.30 4.14 -1.75
C ILE A 63 -0.24 4.72 -3.05
N ILE A 64 -0.34 6.05 -3.09
CA ILE A 64 -0.76 6.79 -4.28
C ILE A 64 0.49 7.46 -4.85
N LYS A 65 0.84 7.14 -6.09
CA LYS A 65 1.93 7.80 -6.80
C LYS A 65 1.41 8.87 -7.75
N ASN A 66 2.28 9.82 -8.04
CA ASN A 66 1.99 11.00 -8.86
C ASN A 66 0.96 11.91 -8.19
N TYR A 67 0.29 12.73 -8.99
CA TYR A 67 -0.59 13.76 -8.45
C TYR A 67 -1.94 13.17 -8.04
N ILE A 68 -2.37 13.56 -6.84
CA ILE A 68 -3.74 13.45 -6.37
C ILE A 68 -4.07 14.74 -5.62
N CYS A 69 -5.27 15.28 -5.81
CA CYS A 69 -5.71 16.44 -5.07
C CYS A 69 -6.27 16.05 -3.69
N GLU A 70 -6.29 16.98 -2.75
CA GLU A 70 -6.75 16.72 -1.37
C GLU A 70 -8.22 16.27 -1.32
N ASP A 71 -9.08 16.85 -2.16
CA ASP A 71 -10.49 16.49 -2.26
C ASP A 71 -10.68 15.02 -2.68
N ASP A 72 -9.84 14.51 -3.58
CA ASP A 72 -9.88 13.11 -4.02
C ASP A 72 -9.43 12.17 -2.90
N VAL A 73 -8.38 12.53 -2.15
CA VAL A 73 -7.92 11.76 -0.98
C VAL A 73 -9.03 11.65 0.06
N GLU A 74 -9.68 12.78 0.38
CA GLU A 74 -10.83 12.77 1.29
C GLU A 74 -11.97 11.90 0.77
N HIS A 75 -12.26 11.97 -0.54
CA HIS A 75 -13.31 11.18 -1.16
C HIS A 75 -13.01 9.68 -1.08
N ILE A 76 -11.78 9.27 -1.36
CA ILE A 76 -11.31 7.89 -1.24
C ILE A 76 -11.48 7.40 0.21
N ILE A 77 -11.00 8.17 1.19
CA ILE A 77 -11.13 7.83 2.62
C ILE A 77 -12.60 7.68 3.02
N LYS A 78 -13.46 8.61 2.59
CA LYS A 78 -14.91 8.55 2.86
C LYS A 78 -15.57 7.33 2.22
N ARG A 79 -15.11 6.88 1.05
CA ARG A 79 -15.63 5.66 0.39
C ARG A 79 -15.16 4.39 1.08
N ILE A 80 -13.89 4.32 1.45
CA ILE A 80 -13.32 3.15 2.15
C ILE A 80 -14.00 2.98 3.52
N ASN A 81 -14.19 4.05 4.29
CA ASN A 81 -14.87 4.01 5.59
C ASN A 81 -16.36 3.60 5.51
N LYS A 82 -16.96 3.53 4.31
CA LYS A 82 -18.34 3.03 4.12
C LYS A 82 -18.40 1.52 3.88
N LEU A 83 -17.26 0.87 3.64
CA LEU A 83 -17.21 -0.57 3.44
C LEU A 83 -17.46 -1.27 4.79
N PRO A 84 -18.41 -2.22 4.89
CA PRO A 84 -18.77 -2.84 6.16
C PRO A 84 -17.63 -3.66 6.78
N GLU A 85 -16.69 -4.14 5.96
CA GLU A 85 -15.51 -4.88 6.41
C GLU A 85 -14.37 -3.98 6.91
N VAL A 86 -14.43 -2.68 6.64
CA VAL A 86 -13.38 -1.73 7.03
C VAL A 86 -13.76 -1.02 8.32
N VAL A 87 -12.94 -1.20 9.35
CA VAL A 87 -13.11 -0.51 10.63
C VAL A 87 -12.79 0.98 10.51
N ILE A 88 -11.67 1.31 9.85
CA ILE A 88 -11.23 2.70 9.69
C ILE A 88 -10.22 2.86 8.54
N ALA A 89 -10.29 4.00 7.85
CA ALA A 89 -9.28 4.50 6.94
C ALA A 89 -8.85 5.91 7.35
N LYS A 90 -7.54 6.17 7.33
CA LYS A 90 -6.94 7.47 7.65
C LYS A 90 -5.83 7.79 6.67
N GLU A 91 -5.63 9.07 6.42
CA GLU A 91 -4.43 9.56 5.73
C GLU A 91 -3.22 9.48 6.67
N ILE A 92 -2.06 9.12 6.11
CA ILE A 92 -0.79 9.17 6.81
C ILE A 92 0.26 9.87 5.95
N SER A 93 0.96 10.84 6.52
CA SER A 93 2.04 11.52 5.80
C SER A 93 3.27 10.62 5.69
N PRO A 94 3.86 10.41 4.50
CA PRO A 94 5.11 9.66 4.38
C PRO A 94 6.28 10.31 5.11
N LYS A 95 6.22 11.63 5.37
CA LYS A 95 7.28 12.40 6.02
C LYS A 95 7.52 11.99 7.47
N ILE A 96 6.49 11.46 8.14
CA ILE A 96 6.57 11.03 9.55
C ILE A 96 6.95 9.56 9.73
N LEU A 97 6.98 8.79 8.64
CA LEU A 97 7.30 7.36 8.67
C LEU A 97 8.82 7.15 8.70
N LYS A 98 9.32 6.39 9.68
CA LYS A 98 10.75 5.99 9.71
C LYS A 98 11.01 4.89 8.69
N SER A 99 10.03 3.99 8.52
CA SER A 99 10.00 2.92 7.52
C SER A 99 9.75 3.40 6.08
N LYS A 100 9.73 4.71 5.80
CA LYS A 100 9.44 5.26 4.46
C LYS A 100 10.36 4.72 3.35
N GLU A 101 11.58 4.31 3.69
CA GLU A 101 12.52 3.71 2.74
C GLU A 101 12.01 2.38 2.17
N ASN A 102 11.18 1.67 2.93
CA ASN A 102 10.52 0.44 2.48
C ASN A 102 9.40 0.70 1.47
N LEU A 103 8.97 1.96 1.30
CA LEU A 103 7.89 2.38 0.41
C LEU A 103 8.43 2.94 -0.92
N ILE A 104 9.75 2.92 -1.11
CA ILE A 104 10.44 3.40 -2.30
C ILE A 104 10.58 2.21 -3.27
N PHE A 105 10.14 2.42 -4.51
CA PHE A 105 10.26 1.49 -5.62
C PHE A 105 11.51 1.79 -6.44
#